data_AF-F8NG86-F1
#
_entry.id   AF-F8NG86-F1
#
_cell.length_a   1.000
_cell.length_b   1.000
_cell.length_c   1.000
_cell.angle_alpha   90.00
_cell.angle_beta   90.00
_cell.angle_gamma   90.00
#
_symmetry.space_group_name_H-M   'P 1'
#
loop_
_entity.id
_entity.type
_entity.pdbx_description
1 polymer ?
#
loop_
_entity_poly.entity_id
_entity_poly.type
_entity_poly.pdbx_seq_one_letter_code
_entity_poly.pdbx_strand_id
1 'polypeptide(L)'
;MATQLYLLAALFGEAAERHRQARDSPFSGEDIRALFADLKICLEDSFCFTAEQKANIQIIAQDIIFQPTQTRFKSINIEVEKTLQTEKENMRLMNVFGIPAQEHQLAAQIKDVCSSVQNNFRQDIRDNITGPKAVEVAKFTYSMALKYKRGGIGDKLDTAYTFHIALLVFDLHEF
;
A
#
# COMPACT_ATOMS: atom_id res chain seq x y z
N MET A 1 -12.15 6.00 78.32
CA MET A 1 -10.84 5.85 77.65
C MET A 1 -10.83 4.75 76.58
N ALA A 2 -11.40 3.55 76.82
CA ALA A 2 -11.39 2.46 75.83
C ALA A 2 -12.30 2.68 74.60
N THR A 3 -13.45 3.35 74.77
CA THR A 3 -14.44 3.59 73.70
C THR A 3 -13.95 4.55 72.61
N GLN A 4 -13.14 5.55 72.98
CA GLN A 4 -12.56 6.50 72.02
C GLN A 4 -11.45 5.86 71.17
N LEU A 5 -10.65 4.98 71.77
CA LEU A 5 -9.63 4.19 71.06
C LEU A 5 -10.27 3.22 70.06
N TYR A 6 -11.37 2.58 70.44
CA TYR A 6 -12.08 1.64 69.56
C TYR A 6 -12.71 2.34 68.34
N LEU A 7 -13.29 3.52 68.55
CA LEU A 7 -13.86 4.33 67.47
C LEU A 7 -12.77 4.80 66.48
N LEU A 8 -11.61 5.22 67.01
CA LEU A 8 -10.47 5.63 66.20
C LEU A 8 -9.94 4.45 65.36
N ALA A 9 -9.80 3.27 65.97
CA ALA A 9 -9.37 2.05 65.26
C ALA A 9 -10.36 1.65 64.16
N ALA A 10 -11.67 1.76 64.41
CA ALA A 10 -12.69 1.49 63.40
C ALA A 10 -12.62 2.47 62.22
N LEU A 11 -12.45 3.77 62.50
CA LEU A 11 -12.31 4.80 61.46
C LEU A 11 -11.03 4.62 60.63
N PHE A 12 -9.90 4.28 61.26
CA PHE A 12 -8.66 3.98 60.52
C PHE A 12 -8.75 2.68 59.72
N GLY A 13 -9.42 1.66 60.25
CA GLY A 13 -9.71 0.41 59.52
C GLY A 13 -10.53 0.69 58.27
N GLU A 14 -11.64 1.43 58.41
CA GLU A 14 -12.54 1.78 57.31
C GLU A 14 -11.86 2.68 56.26
N ALA A 15 -11.01 3.63 56.70
CA ALA A 15 -10.21 4.46 55.79
C ALA A 15 -9.17 3.63 55.02
N ALA A 16 -8.53 2.67 55.68
CA ALA A 16 -7.57 1.76 55.04
C ALA A 16 -8.25 0.79 54.06
N GLU A 17 -9.44 0.27 54.40
CA GLU A 17 -10.27 -0.57 53.53
C GLU A 17 -10.69 0.20 52.26
N ARG A 18 -11.14 1.46 52.40
CA ARG A 18 -11.47 2.33 51.25
C ARG A 18 -10.26 2.61 50.37
N HIS A 19 -9.09 2.79 50.95
CA HIS A 19 -7.84 2.99 50.19
C HIS A 19 -7.39 1.73 49.44
N ARG A 20 -7.65 0.53 50.00
CA ARG A 20 -7.42 -0.74 49.29
C ARG A 20 -8.43 -0.93 48.15
N GLN A 21 -9.72 -0.68 48.39
CA GLN A 21 -10.76 -0.77 47.35
C GLN A 21 -10.57 0.22 46.20
N ALA A 22 -9.99 1.41 46.44
CA ALA A 22 -9.63 2.35 45.39
C ALA A 22 -8.40 1.91 44.56
N ARG A 23 -7.48 1.15 45.17
CA ARG A 23 -6.35 0.50 44.47
C ARG A 23 -6.78 -0.73 43.68
N ASP A 24 -7.78 -1.46 44.18
CA ASP A 24 -8.35 -2.66 43.56
C ASP A 24 -9.51 -2.34 42.60
N SER A 25 -9.66 -1.08 42.14
CA SER A 25 -10.57 -0.75 41.04
C SER A 25 -10.13 -1.55 39.81
N PRO A 26 -10.94 -2.50 39.28
CA PRO A 26 -10.52 -3.41 38.20
C PRO A 26 -10.26 -2.73 36.85
N PHE A 27 -10.48 -1.41 36.80
CA PHE A 27 -10.24 -0.54 35.66
C PHE A 27 -9.47 0.68 36.16
N SER A 28 -8.15 0.54 36.32
CA SER A 28 -7.30 1.71 36.44
C SER A 28 -7.19 2.39 35.06
N GLY A 29 -6.93 3.70 35.03
CA GLY A 29 -6.68 4.40 33.76
C GLY A 29 -5.45 3.85 33.00
N GLU A 30 -4.55 3.13 33.69
CA GLU A 30 -3.41 2.43 33.10
C GLU A 30 -3.84 1.14 32.38
N ASP A 31 -4.77 0.36 32.95
CA ASP A 31 -5.30 -0.86 32.31
C ASP A 31 -6.06 -0.53 31.02
N ILE A 32 -6.82 0.57 31.01
CA ILE A 32 -7.51 1.06 29.81
C ILE A 32 -6.50 1.47 28.73
N ARG A 33 -5.41 2.17 29.09
CA ARG A 33 -4.36 2.56 28.15
C ARG A 33 -3.61 1.34 27.60
N ALA A 34 -3.32 0.35 28.44
CA ALA A 34 -2.71 -0.90 28.01
C ALA A 34 -3.62 -1.66 27.02
N LEU A 35 -4.93 -1.73 27.29
CA LEU A 35 -5.90 -2.33 26.38
C LEU A 35 -5.99 -1.58 25.05
N PHE A 36 -5.95 -0.24 25.05
CA PHE A 36 -5.88 0.53 23.81
C PHE A 36 -4.57 0.34 23.03
N ALA A 37 -3.44 0.18 23.72
CA ALA A 37 -2.17 -0.14 23.08
C ALA A 37 -2.22 -1.52 22.42
N ASP A 38 -2.78 -2.50 23.11
CA ASP A 38 -2.91 -3.87 22.60
C ASP A 38 -3.91 -3.96 21.42
N LEU A 39 -5.04 -3.24 21.51
CA LEU A 39 -5.98 -3.08 20.40
C LEU A 39 -5.32 -2.39 19.21
N LYS A 40 -4.49 -1.37 19.44
CA LYS A 40 -3.76 -0.69 18.37
C LYS A 40 -2.79 -1.66 17.68
N ILE A 41 -2.04 -2.46 18.43
CA ILE A 41 -1.14 -3.48 17.88
C ILE A 41 -1.92 -4.52 17.06
N CYS A 42 -3.03 -5.05 17.61
CA CYS A 42 -3.88 -6.03 16.89
C CYS A 42 -4.47 -5.45 15.60
N LEU A 43 -4.85 -4.17 15.61
CA LEU A 43 -5.36 -3.47 14.43
C LEU A 43 -4.26 -3.21 13.39
N GLU A 44 -3.03 -2.95 13.82
CA GLU A 44 -1.87 -2.83 12.94
C GLU A 44 -1.53 -4.16 12.25
N ASP A 45 -1.60 -5.28 12.99
CA ASP A 45 -1.39 -6.63 12.44
C ASP A 45 -2.53 -7.06 11.49
N SER A 46 -3.75 -6.59 11.72
CA SER A 46 -4.92 -6.90 10.87
C SER A 46 -5.06 -5.96 9.67
N PHE A 47 -4.11 -5.06 9.44
CA PHE A 47 -4.19 -4.11 8.33
C PHE A 47 -4.21 -4.83 6.98
N CYS A 48 -5.14 -4.44 6.11
CA CYS A 48 -5.25 -4.94 4.75
C CYS A 48 -5.56 -3.79 3.80
N PHE A 49 -4.87 -3.76 2.65
CA PHE A 49 -5.21 -2.80 1.59
C PHE A 49 -6.59 -3.10 1.02
N THR A 50 -7.38 -2.06 0.85
CA THR A 50 -8.69 -2.16 0.19
C THR A 50 -8.52 -2.54 -1.28
N ALA A 51 -9.56 -3.12 -1.89
CA ALA A 51 -9.54 -3.46 -3.31
C ALA A 51 -9.24 -2.23 -4.19
N GLU A 52 -9.76 -1.07 -3.82
CA GLU A 52 -9.51 0.20 -4.50
C GLU A 52 -8.05 0.64 -4.38
N GLN A 53 -7.44 0.56 -3.20
CA GLN A 53 -6.02 0.87 -3.01
C GLN A 53 -5.13 -0.04 -3.86
N LYS A 54 -5.43 -1.35 -3.89
CA LYS A 54 -4.70 -2.31 -4.72
C LYS A 54 -4.84 -1.98 -6.21
N ALA A 55 -6.04 -1.65 -6.67
CA ALA A 55 -6.28 -1.24 -8.05
C ALA A 55 -5.52 0.05 -8.41
N ASN A 56 -5.51 1.04 -7.52
CA ASN A 56 -4.77 2.29 -7.71
C ASN A 56 -3.25 2.05 -7.84
N ILE A 57 -2.67 1.22 -6.96
CA ILE A 57 -1.25 0.84 -7.05
C ILE A 57 -0.95 0.17 -8.40
N GLN A 58 -1.84 -0.73 -8.85
CA GLN A 58 -1.71 -1.41 -10.13
C GLN A 58 -1.77 -0.43 -11.32
N ILE A 59 -2.73 0.49 -11.33
CA ILE A 59 -2.89 1.49 -12.40
C ILE A 59 -1.63 2.36 -12.51
N ILE A 60 -1.04 2.77 -11.38
CA ILE A 60 0.19 3.57 -11.38
C ILE A 60 1.38 2.75 -11.88
N ALA A 61 1.51 1.49 -11.47
CA ALA A 61 2.56 0.60 -11.97
C ALA A 61 2.44 0.35 -13.48
N GLN A 62 1.21 0.18 -13.98
CA GLN A 62 0.90 0.02 -15.40
C GLN A 62 1.23 1.28 -16.21
N ASP A 63 0.91 2.46 -15.68
CA ASP A 63 1.21 3.71 -16.37
C ASP A 63 2.72 3.93 -16.48
N ILE A 64 3.44 3.78 -15.36
CA ILE A 64 4.89 3.99 -15.30
C ILE A 64 5.63 3.02 -16.22
N ILE A 65 5.27 1.73 -16.24
CA ILE A 65 5.94 0.77 -17.14
C ILE A 65 5.75 1.12 -18.62
N PHE A 66 4.66 1.78 -18.97
CA PHE A 66 4.31 2.12 -20.34
C PHE A 66 4.84 3.50 -20.78
N GLN A 67 5.42 4.30 -19.88
CA GLN A 67 5.98 5.60 -20.24
C GLN A 67 7.14 5.45 -21.24
N PRO A 68 7.20 6.27 -22.31
CA PRO A 68 8.22 6.12 -23.35
C PRO A 68 9.63 6.46 -22.84
N THR A 69 9.72 7.20 -21.73
CA THR A 69 10.97 7.51 -21.02
C THR A 69 11.44 6.36 -20.11
N GLN A 70 10.63 5.31 -19.94
CA GLN A 70 10.93 4.22 -19.03
C GLN A 70 12.00 3.29 -19.61
N THR A 71 13.20 3.37 -19.05
CA THR A 71 14.33 2.51 -19.44
C THR A 71 14.76 1.58 -18.30
N ARG A 72 14.35 1.86 -17.07
CA ARG A 72 14.79 1.14 -15.85
C ARG A 72 13.70 0.24 -15.29
N PHE A 73 13.42 -0.86 -15.99
CA PHE A 73 12.37 -1.81 -15.60
C PHE A 73 12.60 -2.51 -14.25
N LYS A 74 13.83 -2.58 -13.73
CA LYS A 74 14.07 -3.22 -12.42
C LYS A 74 13.74 -2.34 -11.22
N SER A 75 13.63 -1.03 -11.41
CA SER A 75 13.46 -0.05 -10.33
C SER A 75 12.14 0.71 -10.38
N ILE A 76 11.16 0.22 -11.16
CA ILE A 76 9.84 0.88 -11.31
C ILE A 76 9.13 0.99 -9.95
N ASN A 77 9.37 0.06 -9.03
CA ASN A 77 8.79 0.08 -7.70
C ASN A 77 9.14 1.37 -6.94
N ILE A 78 10.33 1.93 -7.15
CA ILE A 78 10.77 3.19 -6.53
C ILE A 78 9.99 4.38 -7.10
N GLU A 79 9.77 4.38 -8.42
CA GLU A 79 9.00 5.42 -9.10
C GLU A 79 7.51 5.35 -8.75
N VAL A 80 6.96 4.14 -8.66
CA VAL A 80 5.58 3.89 -8.19
C VAL A 80 5.41 4.41 -6.78
N GLU A 81 6.31 4.07 -5.85
CA GLU A 81 6.26 4.54 -4.46
C GLU A 81 6.30 6.07 -4.38
N LYS A 82 7.20 6.71 -5.13
CA LYS A 82 7.31 8.18 -5.19
C LYS A 82 6.03 8.84 -5.72
N THR A 83 5.43 8.27 -6.77
CA THR A 83 4.17 8.77 -7.33
C THR A 83 3.01 8.59 -6.34
N LEU A 84 2.92 7.43 -5.68
CA LEU A 84 1.90 7.17 -4.66
C LEU A 84 2.03 8.10 -3.45
N GLN A 85 3.26 8.43 -3.04
CA GLN A 85 3.49 9.37 -1.95
C GLN A 85 3.06 10.80 -2.32
N THR A 86 3.28 11.19 -3.58
CA THR A 86 2.89 12.51 -4.11
C THR A 86 1.37 12.63 -4.27
N GLU A 87 0.72 11.57 -4.77
CA GLU A 87 -0.73 11.53 -5.03
C GLU A 87 -1.53 10.83 -3.92
N LYS A 88 -0.98 10.71 -2.71
CA LYS A 88 -1.56 9.91 -1.61
C LYS A 88 -3.02 10.25 -1.26
N GLU A 89 -3.42 11.51 -1.43
CA GLU A 89 -4.79 11.98 -1.23
C GLU A 89 -5.73 11.41 -2.29
N ASN A 90 -5.36 11.54 -3.57
CA ASN A 90 -6.12 11.03 -4.71
C ASN A 90 -6.19 9.49 -4.72
N MET A 91 -5.16 8.84 -4.19
CA MET A 91 -5.03 7.37 -4.18
C MET A 91 -5.68 6.71 -2.96
N ARG A 92 -6.27 7.49 -2.05
CA ARG A 92 -6.82 7.02 -0.77
C ARG A 92 -5.78 6.27 0.07
N LEU A 93 -4.53 6.73 0.06
CA LEU A 93 -3.41 6.17 0.83
C LEU A 93 -2.99 7.06 2.01
N MET A 94 -3.79 8.08 2.34
CA MET A 94 -3.52 8.98 3.48
C MET A 94 -3.42 8.26 4.81
N ASN A 95 -4.14 7.15 4.97
CA ASN A 95 -4.09 6.33 6.17
C ASN A 95 -2.82 5.46 6.25
N VAL A 96 -2.08 5.29 5.15
CA VAL A 96 -0.91 4.41 5.02
C VAL A 96 0.39 5.18 5.26
N PHE A 97 0.54 6.32 4.57
CA PHE A 97 1.73 7.15 4.68
C PHE A 97 1.81 7.84 6.05
N GLY A 98 2.96 7.75 6.71
CA GLY A 98 3.20 8.24 8.07
C GLY A 98 3.15 7.16 9.16
N ILE A 99 2.74 5.93 8.83
CA ILE A 99 2.75 4.78 9.74
C ILE A 99 3.79 3.76 9.26
N PRO A 100 4.95 3.61 9.93
CA PRO A 100 6.06 2.78 9.44
C PRO A 100 5.70 1.33 9.10
N ALA A 101 4.84 0.69 9.92
CA ALA A 101 4.39 -0.68 9.69
C ALA A 101 3.61 -0.80 8.37
N GLN A 102 2.73 0.17 8.08
CA GLN A 102 1.89 0.16 6.89
C GLN A 102 2.68 0.59 5.65
N GLU A 103 3.65 1.49 5.78
CA GLU A 103 4.60 1.81 4.71
C GLU A 103 5.45 0.60 4.32
N HIS A 104 5.89 -0.20 5.30
CA HIS A 104 6.59 -1.45 5.01
C HIS A 104 5.71 -2.46 4.26
N GLN A 105 4.45 -2.62 4.68
CA GLN A 105 3.48 -3.46 3.96
C GLN A 105 3.18 -2.91 2.55
N LEU A 106 3.12 -1.59 2.39
CA LEU A 106 2.92 -0.93 1.11
C LEU A 106 4.10 -1.20 0.17
N ALA A 107 5.33 -1.07 0.66
CA ALA A 107 6.52 -1.37 -0.12
C ALA A 107 6.56 -2.83 -0.61
N ALA A 108 6.12 -3.79 0.22
CA ALA A 108 5.96 -5.18 -0.19
C ALA A 108 4.89 -5.34 -1.29
N GLN A 109 3.70 -4.77 -1.08
CA GLN A 109 2.61 -4.81 -2.04
C GLN A 109 2.99 -4.16 -3.38
N ILE A 110 3.72 -3.05 -3.36
CA ILE A 110 4.22 -2.37 -4.58
C ILE A 110 5.18 -3.29 -5.33
N LYS A 111 6.12 -3.96 -4.65
CA LYS A 111 7.07 -4.89 -5.30
C LYS A 111 6.35 -6.04 -6.00
N ASP A 112 5.35 -6.63 -5.35
CA ASP A 112 4.57 -7.73 -5.92
C ASP A 112 3.78 -7.28 -7.15
N VAL A 113 3.10 -6.14 -7.05
CA VAL A 113 2.33 -5.56 -8.17
C VAL A 113 3.26 -5.19 -9.32
N CYS A 114 4.38 -4.53 -9.05
CA CYS A 114 5.35 -4.17 -10.08
C CYS A 114 5.91 -5.40 -10.79
N SER A 115 6.24 -6.45 -10.04
CA SER A 115 6.73 -7.72 -10.62
C SER A 115 5.68 -8.37 -11.51
N SER A 116 4.41 -8.40 -11.06
CA SER A 116 3.29 -8.92 -11.84
C SER A 116 3.05 -8.11 -13.12
N VAL A 117 2.99 -6.78 -13.03
CA VAL A 117 2.81 -5.87 -14.17
C VAL A 117 3.96 -6.02 -15.18
N GLN A 118 5.21 -6.10 -14.71
CA GLN A 118 6.37 -6.34 -15.56
C GLN A 118 6.29 -7.67 -16.31
N ASN A 119 5.93 -8.75 -15.61
CA ASN A 119 5.80 -10.06 -16.24
C ASN A 119 4.71 -10.07 -17.30
N ASN A 120 3.55 -9.48 -17.00
CA ASN A 120 2.44 -9.35 -17.95
C ASN A 120 2.85 -8.50 -19.17
N PHE A 121 3.54 -7.38 -18.96
CA PHE A 121 3.99 -6.50 -20.04
C PHE A 121 4.99 -7.21 -20.96
N ARG A 122 5.95 -7.94 -20.38
CA ARG A 122 6.92 -8.75 -21.15
C ARG A 122 6.23 -9.88 -21.91
N GLN A 123 5.22 -10.51 -21.31
CA GLN A 123 4.46 -11.56 -21.98
C GLN A 123 3.64 -11.00 -23.14
N ASP A 124 2.96 -9.87 -22.97
CA ASP A 124 2.22 -9.20 -24.04
C ASP A 124 3.14 -8.87 -25.24
N ILE A 125 4.36 -8.36 -24.97
CA ILE A 125 5.34 -8.08 -26.04
C ILE A 125 5.79 -9.38 -26.73
N ARG A 126 6.15 -10.41 -25.97
CA ARG A 126 6.57 -11.71 -26.54
C ARG A 126 5.46 -12.33 -27.40
N ASP A 127 4.22 -12.31 -26.92
CA ASP A 127 3.08 -12.87 -27.62
C ASP A 127 2.77 -12.11 -28.91
N ASN A 128 3.13 -10.82 -29.00
CA ASN A 128 3.04 -10.05 -30.23
C ASN A 128 4.16 -10.40 -31.23
N ILE A 129 5.37 -10.75 -30.78
CA ILE A 129 6.50 -11.09 -31.65
C ILE A 129 6.35 -12.50 -32.23
N THR A 130 6.13 -13.50 -31.36
CA THR A 130 6.21 -14.92 -31.74
C THR A 130 4.84 -15.57 -31.87
N GLY A 131 3.78 -14.93 -31.36
CA GLY A 131 2.47 -15.54 -31.27
C GLY A 131 1.66 -15.51 -32.58
N PRO A 132 0.62 -16.35 -32.69
CA PRO A 132 -0.30 -16.35 -33.84
C PRO A 132 -1.16 -15.08 -33.93
N LYS A 133 -1.09 -14.22 -32.91
CA LYS A 133 -1.79 -12.92 -32.81
C LYS A 133 -0.83 -11.74 -33.06
N ALA A 134 0.32 -11.98 -33.70
CA ALA A 134 1.20 -10.92 -34.12
C ALA A 134 0.43 -9.90 -34.97
N VAL A 135 0.50 -8.63 -34.57
CA VAL A 135 -0.11 -7.51 -35.28
C VAL A 135 0.93 -6.44 -35.53
N GLU A 136 0.67 -5.59 -36.51
CA GLU A 136 1.48 -4.41 -36.78
C GLU A 136 1.73 -3.58 -35.51
N VAL A 137 2.95 -3.08 -35.36
CA VAL A 137 3.43 -2.35 -34.18
C VAL A 137 2.48 -1.20 -33.80
N ALA A 138 1.90 -0.49 -34.76
CA ALA A 138 0.93 0.57 -34.50
C ALA A 138 -0.34 0.06 -33.79
N LYS A 139 -0.91 -1.07 -34.26
CA LYS A 139 -2.10 -1.69 -33.65
C LYS A 139 -1.77 -2.27 -32.28
N PHE A 140 -0.59 -2.87 -32.14
CA PHE A 140 -0.12 -3.38 -30.86
C PHE A 140 0.04 -2.25 -29.84
N THR A 141 0.71 -1.16 -30.21
CA THR A 141 0.91 0.02 -29.37
C THR A 141 -0.43 0.60 -28.89
N TYR A 142 -1.44 0.67 -29.77
CA TYR A 142 -2.79 1.07 -29.40
C TYR A 142 -3.42 0.12 -28.37
N SER A 143 -3.35 -1.20 -28.58
CA SER A 143 -3.88 -2.17 -27.61
C SER A 143 -3.17 -2.11 -26.25
N MET A 144 -1.86 -1.86 -26.26
CA MET A 144 -1.06 -1.69 -25.06
C MET A 144 -1.43 -0.42 -24.31
N ALA A 145 -1.62 0.68 -25.04
CA ALA A 145 -2.04 1.94 -24.44
C ALA A 145 -3.45 1.83 -23.81
N LEU A 146 -4.38 1.06 -24.39
CA LEU A 146 -5.68 0.80 -23.75
C LEU A 146 -5.54 0.06 -22.42
N LYS A 147 -4.56 -0.86 -22.32
CA LYS A 147 -4.40 -1.74 -21.15
C LYS A 147 -3.54 -1.11 -20.05
N TYR A 148 -2.54 -0.31 -20.40
CA TYR A 148 -1.51 0.16 -19.45
C TYR A 148 -1.53 1.67 -19.21
N LYS A 149 -1.98 2.49 -20.16
CA LYS A 149 -1.95 3.95 -20.00
C LYS A 149 -3.08 4.43 -19.08
N ARG A 150 -2.73 5.16 -18.02
CA ARG A 150 -3.72 5.77 -17.13
C ARG A 150 -4.50 6.85 -17.88
N GLY A 151 -5.83 6.81 -17.78
CA GLY A 151 -6.72 7.74 -18.49
C GLY A 151 -6.96 7.40 -19.97
N GLY A 152 -6.41 6.30 -20.47
CA GLY A 152 -6.61 5.84 -21.85
C GLY A 152 -5.85 6.65 -22.89
N ILE A 153 -6.25 6.48 -24.16
CA ILE A 153 -5.48 6.92 -25.33
C ILE A 153 -5.72 8.39 -25.71
N GLY A 154 -6.81 8.99 -25.24
CA GLY A 154 -7.27 10.30 -25.71
C GLY A 154 -7.56 10.30 -27.23
N ASP A 155 -7.52 11.48 -27.85
CA ASP A 155 -7.81 11.63 -29.29
C ASP A 155 -6.68 11.11 -30.20
N LYS A 156 -5.42 11.18 -29.75
CA LYS A 156 -4.24 10.68 -30.48
C LYS A 156 -3.17 10.18 -29.51
N LEU A 157 -2.64 8.99 -29.78
CA LEU A 157 -1.45 8.50 -29.09
C LEU A 157 -0.21 9.19 -29.64
N ASP A 158 0.65 9.70 -28.76
CA ASP A 158 1.93 10.29 -29.15
C ASP A 158 2.82 9.24 -29.82
N THR A 159 3.47 9.65 -30.92
CA THR A 159 4.39 8.82 -31.71
C THR A 159 5.53 8.26 -30.86
N ALA A 160 5.91 8.96 -29.78
CA ALA A 160 6.92 8.50 -28.82
C ALA A 160 6.62 7.10 -28.25
N TYR A 161 5.33 6.77 -27.98
CA TYR A 161 4.95 5.44 -27.49
C TYR A 161 5.18 4.36 -28.54
N THR A 162 4.84 4.65 -29.80
CA THR A 162 5.07 3.71 -30.91
C THR A 162 6.55 3.45 -31.12
N PHE A 163 7.39 4.48 -31.05
CA PHE A 163 8.85 4.31 -31.12
C PHE A 163 9.38 3.49 -29.95
N HIS A 164 8.92 3.76 -28.73
CA HIS A 164 9.32 3.01 -27.55
C HIS A 164 8.98 1.51 -27.68
N ILE A 165 7.75 1.18 -28.09
CA ILE A 165 7.34 -0.20 -28.31
C ILE A 165 8.12 -0.85 -29.45
N ALA A 166 8.37 -0.12 -30.55
CA ALA A 166 9.17 -0.63 -31.66
C ALA A 166 10.60 -1.01 -31.23
N LEU A 167 11.23 -0.18 -30.40
CA LEU A 167 12.55 -0.45 -29.84
C LEU A 167 12.55 -1.69 -28.94
N LEU A 168 11.57 -1.79 -28.02
CA LEU A 168 11.44 -2.95 -27.15
C LEU A 168 11.20 -4.26 -27.91
N VAL A 169 10.39 -4.20 -28.98
CA VAL A 169 10.15 -5.35 -29.86
C VAL A 169 11.41 -5.75 -30.61
N PHE A 170 12.17 -4.77 -31.12
CA PHE A 170 13.42 -5.02 -31.85
C PHE A 170 14.48 -5.67 -30.96
N ASP A 171 14.72 -5.12 -29.76
CA ASP A 171 15.70 -5.65 -28.79
C ASP A 171 15.41 -7.10 -28.38
N LEU A 172 14.14 -7.52 -28.39
CA LEU A 172 13.72 -8.88 -28.05
C LEU A 172 13.80 -9.87 -29.22
N HIS A 173 13.88 -9.39 -30.47
CA HIS A 173 14.01 -10.24 -31.67
C HIS A 173 15.48 -10.63 -31.94
N GLU A 174 16.46 -9.89 -31.39
CA GLU A 174 17.89 -10.21 -31.52
C GLU A 174 18.40 -11.29 -30.54
N PHE A 175 17.52 -11.88 -29.72
CA PHE A 175 17.81 -13.00 -28.80
C PHE A 175 17.07 -14.28 -29.21
#